data_AF-A0A2N0QK98-F1
#
_entry.id   AF-A0A2N0QK98-F1
#
_cell.length_a   1.000
_cell.length_b   1.000
_cell.length_c   1.000
_cell.angle_alpha   90.00
_cell.angle_beta   90.00
_cell.angle_gamma   90.00
#
_symmetry.space_group_name_H-M   'P 1'
#
loop_
_entity.id
_entity.type
_entity.pdbx_description
1 polymer ?
#
loop_
_entity_poly.entity_id
_entity_poly.type
_entity_poly.pdbx_seq_one_letter_code
_entity_poly.pdbx_strand_id
1 'polypeptide(L)'
;MELVIQEQKEGDSGEVFNVKLQPIPLKPEKVVTNEKASDTSQNSNSRTIQVIDIPAYRQVREIHESFEELGEIEKIYMRGAGLYQVAFITYKDANSIDYFIEQWSYHINKDI
;
A
#
# COMPACT_ATOMS: atom_id res chain seq x y z
N MET A 1 -7.03 -31.43 -30.10
CA MET A 1 -5.70 -30.80 -30.30
C MET A 1 -4.98 -30.93 -28.97
N GLU A 2 -3.94 -31.77 -28.93
CA GLU A 2 -3.12 -32.02 -27.74
C GLU A 2 -1.83 -31.20 -27.86
N LEU A 3 -1.44 -30.52 -26.78
CA LEU A 3 -0.15 -29.86 -26.66
C LEU A 3 0.76 -30.74 -25.80
N VAL A 4 1.69 -31.42 -26.46
CA VAL A 4 2.78 -32.15 -25.81
C VAL A 4 3.92 -31.15 -25.59
N ILE A 5 4.27 -30.90 -24.34
CA ILE A 5 5.44 -30.09 -23.98
C ILE A 5 6.57 -31.07 -23.63
N GLN A 6 7.62 -31.07 -24.44
CA GLN A 6 8.84 -31.85 -24.19
C GLN A 6 9.69 -31.13 -23.14
N GLU A 7 10.13 -31.87 -22.13
CA GLU A 7 11.08 -31.39 -21.12
C GLU A 7 12.46 -31.10 -21.73
N GLN A 8 13.08 -30.00 -21.31
CA GLN A 8 14.54 -29.84 -21.36
C GLN A 8 15.09 -29.80 -19.94
N LYS A 9 15.94 -30.80 -19.66
CA LYS A 9 16.77 -31.02 -18.46
C LYS A 9 17.84 -29.92 -18.31
N GLU A 10 17.97 -29.29 -17.15
CA GLU A 10 18.75 -29.69 -15.94
C GLU A 10 20.06 -28.90 -15.89
N GLY A 11 20.15 -27.96 -14.95
CA GLY A 11 21.34 -27.11 -14.78
C GLY A 11 21.14 -25.85 -13.93
N ASP A 12 20.40 -25.91 -12.83
CA ASP A 12 20.62 -24.98 -11.73
C ASP A 12 20.29 -25.69 -10.43
N SER A 13 21.24 -25.71 -9.50
CA SER A 13 21.09 -26.29 -8.18
C SER A 13 20.20 -25.36 -7.35
N GLY A 14 18.93 -25.28 -7.73
CA GLY A 14 17.91 -24.52 -7.05
C GLY A 14 17.61 -25.18 -5.71
N GLU A 15 18.36 -24.82 -4.67
CA GLU A 15 17.88 -24.99 -3.31
C GLU A 15 16.58 -24.21 -3.17
N VAL A 16 15.46 -24.92 -3.30
CA VAL A 16 14.13 -24.37 -3.07
C VAL A 16 13.97 -24.23 -1.56
N PHE A 17 14.25 -23.03 -1.04
CA PHE A 17 13.91 -22.72 0.34
C PHE A 17 12.38 -22.60 0.44
N ASN A 18 11.74 -23.61 1.00
CA ASN A 18 10.35 -23.54 1.44
C ASN A 18 10.23 -22.54 2.60
N VAL A 19 10.18 -21.24 2.30
CA VAL A 19 9.89 -20.20 3.29
C VAL A 19 8.38 -20.19 3.51
N LYS A 20 7.93 -20.89 4.55
CA LYS A 20 6.56 -20.80 5.02
C LYS A 20 6.39 -19.44 5.71
N LEU A 21 5.92 -18.44 4.96
CA LEU A 21 5.53 -17.14 5.51
C LEU A 21 4.35 -17.36 6.46
N GLN A 22 4.63 -17.39 7.76
CA GLN A 22 3.56 -17.31 8.76
C GLN A 22 3.24 -15.82 8.94
N PRO A 23 1.97 -15.40 8.78
CA PRO A 23 1.58 -14.05 9.14
C PRO A 23 1.84 -13.89 10.64
N ILE A 24 2.81 -13.06 11.02
CA ILE A 24 2.95 -12.65 12.40
C ILE A 24 1.84 -11.63 12.63
N PRO A 25 0.82 -11.90 13.46
CA PRO A 25 -0.13 -10.87 13.80
C PRO A 25 0.63 -9.87 14.66
N LEU A 26 0.96 -8.70 14.10
CA LEU A 26 1.43 -7.58 14.90
C LEU A 26 0.24 -7.09 15.74
N LYS A 27 0.10 -7.68 16.93
CA LYS A 27 -0.72 -7.09 17.98
C LYS A 27 -0.11 -5.72 18.29
N PRO A 28 -0.87 -4.61 18.25
CA PRO A 28 -0.32 -3.32 18.62
C PRO A 28 0.06 -3.35 20.09
N GLU A 29 1.36 -3.33 20.35
CA GLU A 29 1.90 -3.14 21.69
C GLU A 29 1.67 -1.68 22.07
N LYS A 30 0.89 -1.46 23.12
CA LYS A 30 0.65 -0.13 23.68
C LYS A 30 1.96 0.39 24.26
N VAL A 31 2.72 1.15 23.48
CA VAL A 31 3.85 1.92 23.99
C VAL A 31 3.30 3.07 24.82
N VAL A 32 3.61 3.07 26.12
CA VAL A 32 3.31 4.16 27.05
C VAL A 32 4.15 5.38 26.67
N THR A 33 3.47 6.48 26.39
CA THR A 33 4.03 7.77 25.97
C THR A 33 4.82 8.42 27.09
N ASN A 34 6.10 8.75 26.83
CA ASN A 34 6.76 9.82 27.56
C ASN A 34 6.63 11.11 26.76
N GLU A 35 6.04 12.08 27.42
CA GLU A 35 5.50 13.34 26.90
C GLU A 35 6.64 14.33 26.65
N LYS A 36 6.78 14.80 25.42
CA LYS A 36 7.06 16.21 25.05
C LYS A 36 7.35 16.34 23.55
N ALA A 37 6.31 16.72 22.80
CA ALA A 37 6.46 17.50 21.58
C ALA A 37 5.15 18.26 21.36
N SER A 38 5.18 19.56 21.67
CA SER A 38 4.35 20.66 21.17
C SER A 38 2.94 20.35 20.62
N ASP A 39 1.95 20.94 21.28
CA ASP A 39 0.59 21.20 20.80
C ASP A 39 0.51 21.65 19.33
N THR A 40 -0.60 21.29 18.68
CA THR A 40 -1.08 21.62 17.31
C THR A 40 -0.80 20.64 16.17
N SER A 41 -0.56 19.36 16.46
CA SER A 41 -0.76 18.30 15.48
C SER A 41 -2.16 17.71 15.70
N GLN A 42 -3.20 18.22 15.04
CA GLN A 42 -4.42 17.44 14.86
C GLN A 42 -3.98 16.07 14.32
N ASN A 43 -4.19 15.01 15.10
CA ASN A 43 -3.82 13.65 14.74
C ASN A 43 -4.47 13.29 13.41
N SER A 44 -3.71 13.39 12.31
CA SER A 44 -4.23 13.21 10.95
C SER A 44 -4.49 11.75 10.60
N ASN A 45 -4.22 10.82 11.52
CA ASN A 45 -4.34 9.38 11.26
C ASN A 45 -5.78 8.98 10.92
N SER A 46 -6.79 9.64 11.49
CA SER A 46 -8.21 9.37 11.18
C SER A 46 -8.62 9.77 9.76
N ARG A 47 -7.75 10.48 9.03
CA ARG A 47 -7.99 10.93 7.65
C ARG A 47 -6.93 10.42 6.69
N THR A 48 -6.05 9.51 7.15
CA THR A 48 -4.90 9.03 6.37
C THR A 48 -5.05 7.56 6.04
N ILE A 49 -5.00 7.23 4.75
CA ILE A 49 -4.91 5.85 4.26
C ILE A 49 -3.48 5.49 3.88
N GLN A 50 -3.15 4.21 4.02
CA GLN A 50 -1.93 3.63 3.48
C GLN A 50 -2.28 2.80 2.25
N VAL A 51 -1.72 3.16 1.12
CA VAL A 51 -1.89 2.45 -0.16
C VAL A 51 -0.63 1.63 -0.42
N ILE A 52 -0.82 0.32 -0.50
CA ILE A 52 0.25 -0.67 -0.74
C ILE A 52 0.17 -1.21 -2.17
N ASP A 53 1.15 -2.05 -2.55
CA ASP A 53 1.22 -2.72 -3.84
C ASP A 53 1.24 -1.78 -5.06
N ILE A 54 1.76 -0.56 -4.89
CA ILE A 54 1.96 0.38 -6.00
C ILE A 54 3.26 0.01 -6.72
N PRO A 55 3.25 -0.28 -8.03
CA PRO A 55 4.48 -0.49 -8.79
C PRO A 55 5.40 0.74 -8.72
N ALA A 56 6.72 0.52 -8.60
CA ALA A 56 7.70 1.60 -8.43
C ALA A 56 7.74 2.61 -9.59
N TYR A 57 7.23 2.24 -10.78
CA TYR A 57 7.17 3.14 -11.94
C TYR A 57 5.96 4.10 -11.92
N ARG A 58 4.96 3.88 -11.05
CA ARG A 58 3.77 4.75 -10.96
C ARG A 58 4.13 6.12 -10.40
N GLN A 59 3.64 7.17 -11.04
CA GLN A 59 3.92 8.54 -10.60
C GLN A 59 2.91 8.99 -9.54
N VAL A 60 3.36 9.89 -8.65
CA VAL A 60 2.50 10.57 -7.64
C VAL A 60 1.24 11.14 -8.30
N ARG A 61 1.38 11.70 -9.51
CA ARG A 61 0.28 12.30 -10.26
C ARG A 61 -0.85 11.31 -10.56
N GLU A 62 -0.51 10.10 -11.04
CA GLU A 62 -1.50 9.07 -11.37
C GLU A 62 -2.26 8.60 -10.13
N ILE A 63 -1.56 8.51 -9.01
CA ILE A 63 -2.14 8.17 -7.70
C ILE A 63 -3.05 9.32 -7.24
N HIS A 64 -2.57 10.56 -7.30
CA HIS A 64 -3.35 11.73 -6.91
C HIS A 64 -4.67 11.81 -7.70
N GLU A 65 -4.60 11.76 -9.03
CA GLU A 65 -5.77 11.84 -9.91
C GLU A 65 -6.78 10.72 -9.60
N SER A 66 -6.31 9.52 -9.27
CA SER A 66 -7.19 8.39 -8.92
C SER A 66 -7.87 8.60 -7.56
N PHE A 67 -7.12 8.98 -6.52
CA PHE A 67 -7.64 9.07 -5.15
C PHE A 67 -8.40 10.38 -4.87
N GLU A 68 -8.23 11.42 -5.69
CA GLU A 68 -8.97 12.69 -5.57
C GLU A 68 -10.49 12.51 -5.83
N GLU A 69 -10.89 11.43 -6.50
CA GLU A 69 -12.30 11.08 -6.71
C GLU A 69 -13.02 10.70 -5.41
N LEU A 70 -12.28 10.27 -4.39
CA LEU A 70 -12.82 9.88 -3.09
C LEU A 70 -12.92 11.06 -2.12
N GLY A 71 -12.19 12.15 -2.38
CA GLY A 71 -12.23 13.37 -1.58
C GLY A 71 -11.02 14.26 -1.82
N GLU A 72 -11.10 15.50 -1.31
CA GLU A 72 -10.01 16.47 -1.47
C GLU A 72 -8.78 16.06 -0.65
N ILE A 73 -7.65 15.91 -1.35
CA ILE A 73 -6.39 15.47 -0.76
C ILE A 73 -5.68 16.66 -0.09
N GLU A 74 -5.29 16.49 1.18
CA GLU A 74 -4.46 17.45 1.92
C GLU A 74 -2.97 17.25 1.60
N LYS A 75 -2.51 16.00 1.60
CA LYS A 75 -1.11 15.64 1.34
C LYS A 75 -0.97 14.20 0.86
N ILE A 76 0.01 13.97 -0.01
CA ILE A 76 0.48 12.63 -0.41
C ILE A 76 1.97 12.53 -0.11
N TYR A 77 2.35 11.48 0.60
CA TYR A 77 3.74 11.12 0.81
C TYR A 77 4.01 9.71 0.27
N MET A 78 5.05 9.55 -0.55
CA MET A 78 5.42 8.27 -1.12
C MET A 78 6.75 7.78 -0.56
N ARG A 79 6.84 6.46 -0.33
CA ARG A 79 8.05 5.78 0.13
C ARG A 79 8.31 4.56 -0.75
N GLY A 80 9.43 4.58 -1.48
CA GLY A 80 9.87 3.47 -2.33
C GLY A 80 10.60 2.38 -1.55
N ALA A 81 10.35 1.11 -1.91
CA ALA A 81 11.07 -0.05 -1.40
C ALA A 81 11.17 -1.13 -2.51
N GLY A 82 12.15 -0.99 -3.41
CA GLY A 82 12.41 -1.97 -4.46
C GLY A 82 11.42 -1.86 -5.63
N LEU A 83 10.81 -2.99 -6.03
CA LEU A 83 9.87 -3.07 -7.17
C LEU A 83 8.52 -2.38 -6.89
N TYR A 84 8.23 -2.12 -5.62
CA TYR A 84 7.00 -1.52 -5.16
C TYR A 84 7.28 -0.28 -4.29
N GLN A 85 6.26 0.54 -4.14
CA GLN A 85 6.24 1.72 -3.29
C GLN A 85 4.92 1.77 -2.51
N VAL A 86 4.92 2.58 -1.45
CA VAL A 86 3.77 2.80 -0.58
C VAL A 86 3.43 4.29 -0.61
N ALA A 87 2.15 4.62 -0.69
CA ALA A 87 1.67 5.99 -0.54
C ALA A 87 0.88 6.16 0.76
N PHE A 88 1.07 7.30 1.41
CA PHE A 88 0.27 7.76 2.53
C PHE A 88 -0.52 8.97 2.04
N ILE A 89 -1.85 8.83 2.00
CA ILE A 89 -2.75 9.86 1.47
C ILE A 89 -3.58 10.37 2.64
N THR A 90 -3.47 11.65 2.96
CA THR A 90 -4.31 12.31 3.96
C THR A 90 -5.33 13.18 3.23
N TYR A 91 -6.62 12.95 3.47
CA TYR A 91 -7.72 13.77 2.95
C TYR A 91 -8.08 14.89 3.89
N LYS A 92 -8.64 16.00 3.40
CA LYS A 92 -9.13 17.09 4.27
C LYS A 92 -10.30 16.66 5.16
N ASP A 93 -11.20 15.81 4.65
CA ASP A 93 -12.35 15.28 5.39
C ASP A 93 -12.15 13.79 5.74
N ALA A 94 -12.53 13.40 6.96
CA ALA A 94 -12.54 12.01 7.41
C ALA A 94 -13.54 11.14 6.65
N ASN A 95 -14.65 11.71 6.15
CA ASN A 95 -15.62 10.93 5.39
C ASN A 95 -15.02 10.37 4.07
N SER A 96 -13.93 10.97 3.58
CA SER A 96 -13.25 10.54 2.35
C SER A 96 -12.63 9.13 2.45
N ILE A 97 -12.43 8.62 3.67
CA ILE A 97 -11.90 7.27 3.89
C ILE A 97 -12.99 6.20 4.03
N ASP A 98 -14.28 6.59 4.09
CA ASP A 98 -15.39 5.67 4.35
C ASP A 98 -15.52 4.59 3.28
N TYR A 99 -15.14 4.89 2.04
CA TYR A 99 -15.05 3.90 0.95
C TYR A 99 -14.25 2.65 1.38
N PHE A 100 -13.17 2.85 2.13
CA PHE A 100 -12.27 1.78 2.54
C PHE A 100 -12.74 0.98 3.76
N ILE A 101 -13.87 1.35 4.35
CA ILE A 101 -14.51 0.56 5.42
C ILE A 101 -15.10 -0.73 4.82
N GLU A 102 -15.68 -0.64 3.61
CA GLU A 102 -16.31 -1.77 2.93
C GLU A 102 -15.45 -2.36 1.79
N GLN A 103 -14.62 -1.54 1.14
CA GLN A 103 -13.81 -1.95 -0.01
C GLN A 103 -12.31 -1.79 0.28
N TRP A 104 -11.54 -2.88 0.26
CA TRP A 104 -10.11 -2.81 0.60
C TRP A 104 -9.17 -2.52 -0.57
N SER A 105 -9.71 -2.38 -1.78
CA SER A 105 -8.93 -2.12 -2.99
C SER A 105 -9.51 -0.97 -3.80
N TYR A 106 -8.64 -0.20 -4.43
CA TYR A 106 -9.03 0.85 -5.37
C TYR A 106 -8.17 0.74 -6.62
N HIS A 107 -8.79 0.93 -7.79
CA HIS A 107 -8.08 0.85 -9.05
C HIS A 107 -7.38 2.18 -9.33
N ILE A 108 -6.08 2.13 -9.60
CA ILE A 108 -5.31 3.30 -10.02
C ILE A 108 -5.37 3.33 -11.55
N ASN A 109 -5.63 4.51 -12.10
CA ASN A 109 -6.06 4.83 -13.47
C ASN A 109 -7.52 4.51 -13.76
N LYS A 110 -8.14 5.38 -14.56
CA LYS A 110 -9.23 4.96 -15.43
C LYS A 110 -8.56 4.35 -16.66
N ASP A 111 -8.76 3.05 -16.89
CA ASP A 111 -8.29 2.44 -18.12
C ASP A 111 -8.72 3.27 -19.34
N ILE A 112 -7.79 3.44 -20.28
CA ILE A 112 -8.04 3.87 -21.66
C ILE A 112 -8.86 2.78 -22.35
#